data_AF-A0A2U7MX70-F1
#
_entry.id   AF-A0A2U7MX70-F1
#
_cell.length_a   1.000
_cell.length_b   1.000
_cell.length_c   1.000
_cell.angle_alpha   90.00
_cell.angle_beta   90.00
_cell.angle_gamma   90.00
#
_symmetry.space_group_name_H-M   'P 1'
#
loop_
_entity.id
_entity.type
_entity.pdbx_description
1 polymer ?
#
loop_
_entity_poly.entity_id
_entity_poly.type
_entity_poly.pdbx_seq_one_letter_code
_entity_poly.pdbx_strand_id
1 'polypeptide(L)'
;WIWLEAMYGKVTQDWSHLARAWQNLEYYIIPTPLDQPTNTAYSPTKPATYAEEGDTPEQYPKPLVGSVQIGQDPLGKELKETYGTPHIYAMHWLLDVDNWYGF
;
A
#
# COMPACT_ATOMS: atom_id res chain seq x y z
N TRP A 1 -1.52 6.14 -15.33
CA TRP A 1 -1.48 5.55 -16.68
C TRP A 1 -2.76 4.78 -17.04
N ILE A 2 -3.30 3.92 -16.15
CA ILE A 2 -4.53 3.11 -16.37
C ILE A 2 -5.66 3.84 -17.11
N TRP A 3 -6.02 5.05 -16.68
CA TRP A 3 -7.14 5.76 -17.30
C TRP A 3 -6.89 6.14 -18.76
N LEU A 4 -5.65 6.47 -19.14
CA LEU A 4 -5.27 6.75 -20.52
C LEU A 4 -5.53 5.52 -21.41
N GLU A 5 -5.12 4.33 -20.96
CA GLU A 5 -5.29 3.11 -21.74
C GLU A 5 -6.72 2.59 -21.75
N ALA A 6 -7.49 2.86 -20.71
CA ALA A 6 -8.94 2.64 -20.75
C ALA A 6 -9.61 3.50 -21.81
N MET A 7 -9.19 4.76 -21.97
CA MET A 7 -9.68 5.64 -23.03
C MET A 7 -9.22 5.19 -24.41
N TYR A 8 -7.96 4.74 -24.55
CA TYR A 8 -7.45 4.15 -25.79
C TYR A 8 -8.26 2.93 -26.20
N GLY A 9 -8.48 1.98 -25.29
CA GLY A 9 -9.30 0.79 -25.53
C GLY A 9 -10.75 1.14 -25.88
N LYS A 10 -11.34 2.15 -25.24
CA LYS A 10 -12.68 2.63 -25.61
C LYS A 10 -12.75 3.12 -27.07
N VAL A 11 -11.76 3.89 -27.53
CA VAL A 11 -11.78 4.49 -28.88
C VAL A 11 -11.39 3.47 -29.95
N THR A 12 -10.39 2.64 -29.69
CA THR A 12 -9.77 1.76 -30.69
C THR A 12 -10.28 0.32 -30.63
N GLN A 13 -10.96 -0.07 -29.53
CA GLN A 13 -11.31 -1.45 -29.17
C GLN A 13 -10.10 -2.36 -28.91
N ASP A 14 -8.89 -1.80 -28.84
CA ASP A 14 -7.69 -2.54 -28.43
C ASP A 14 -7.42 -2.36 -26.92
N TRP A 15 -7.72 -3.41 -26.16
CA TRP A 15 -7.57 -3.45 -24.71
C TRP A 15 -6.21 -4.00 -24.24
N SER A 16 -5.33 -4.38 -25.18
CA SER A 16 -4.02 -4.96 -24.84
C SER A 16 -3.16 -3.98 -24.03
N HIS A 17 -3.28 -2.69 -24.30
CA HIS A 17 -2.56 -1.65 -23.59
C HIS A 17 -3.02 -1.47 -22.14
N LEU A 18 -4.33 -1.58 -21.89
CA LEU A 18 -4.87 -1.53 -20.52
C LEU A 18 -4.41 -2.74 -19.72
N ALA A 19 -4.42 -3.94 -20.33
CA ALA A 19 -3.91 -5.15 -19.69
C ALA A 19 -2.42 -5.01 -19.35
N ARG A 20 -1.60 -4.49 -20.27
CA ARG A 20 -0.18 -4.18 -20.02
C ARG A 20 -0.03 -3.16 -18.89
N ALA A 21 -0.90 -2.15 -18.83
CA ALA A 21 -0.86 -1.15 -17.77
C ALA A 21 -1.11 -1.72 -16.39
N TRP A 22 -2.09 -2.60 -16.28
CA TRP A 22 -2.38 -3.30 -15.03
C TRP A 22 -1.23 -4.21 -14.61
N GLN A 23 -0.67 -5.00 -15.54
CA GLN A 23 0.47 -5.88 -15.26
C GLN A 23 1.70 -5.12 -14.76
N ASN A 24 2.00 -3.95 -15.33
CA ASN A 24 3.12 -3.13 -14.86
C ASN A 24 2.86 -2.54 -13.47
N LEU A 25 1.61 -2.13 -13.20
CA LEU A 25 1.20 -1.65 -11.89
C LEU A 25 1.39 -2.75 -10.82
N GLU A 26 0.91 -3.95 -11.08
CA GLU A 26 1.09 -5.10 -10.17
C GLU A 26 2.56 -5.47 -9.97
N TYR A 27 3.37 -5.40 -11.03
CA TYR A 27 4.77 -5.80 -10.97
C TYR A 27 5.65 -4.81 -10.21
N TYR A 28 5.47 -3.50 -10.42
CA TYR A 28 6.42 -2.50 -9.93
C TYR A 28 5.98 -1.75 -8.68
N ILE A 29 4.69 -1.49 -8.49
CA ILE A 29 4.24 -0.54 -7.44
C ILE A 29 3.33 -1.17 -6.37
N ILE A 30 2.75 -2.35 -6.63
CA ILE A 30 2.11 -3.15 -5.57
C ILE A 30 3.18 -4.02 -4.91
N PRO A 31 3.45 -3.85 -3.59
CA PRO A 31 4.45 -4.64 -2.91
C PRO A 31 4.16 -6.15 -2.97
N THR A 32 5.15 -6.95 -3.33
CA THR A 32 5.06 -8.43 -3.32
C THR A 32 5.21 -8.99 -1.90
N PRO A 33 5.03 -10.30 -1.67
CA PRO A 33 5.32 -10.91 -0.37
C PRO A 33 6.75 -10.64 0.15
N LEU A 34 7.73 -10.45 -0.74
CA LEU A 34 9.10 -10.11 -0.35
C LEU A 34 9.23 -8.69 0.19
N ASP A 35 8.43 -7.78 -0.33
CA ASP A 35 8.42 -6.35 0.03
C ASP A 35 7.59 -6.09 1.31
N GLN A 36 6.69 -7.02 1.66
CA GLN A 36 5.83 -6.95 2.84
C GLN A 36 5.72 -8.31 3.58
N PRO A 37 6.84 -8.90 4.07
CA PRO A 37 6.92 -10.31 4.47
C PRO A 37 6.30 -10.63 5.84
N THR A 38 6.05 -9.63 6.69
CA THR A 38 5.71 -9.84 8.11
C THR A 38 4.25 -9.55 8.46
N ASN A 39 3.36 -9.39 7.47
CA ASN A 39 1.93 -9.12 7.75
C ASN A 39 1.23 -10.24 8.54
N THR A 40 1.79 -11.45 8.59
CA THR A 40 1.28 -12.53 9.45
C THR A 40 1.29 -12.17 10.94
N ALA A 41 2.15 -11.25 11.36
CA ALA A 41 2.23 -10.76 12.74
C ALA A 41 1.18 -9.70 13.08
N TYR A 42 0.41 -9.21 12.10
CA TYR A 42 -0.60 -8.18 12.31
C TYR A 42 -1.70 -8.62 13.27
N SER A 43 -2.15 -7.68 14.12
CA SER A 43 -3.27 -7.89 15.03
C SER A 43 -4.33 -6.81 14.83
N PRO A 44 -5.55 -7.17 14.38
CA PRO A 44 -6.62 -6.17 14.18
C PRO A 44 -7.11 -5.55 15.50
N THR A 45 -6.84 -6.18 16.65
CA THR A 45 -7.19 -5.61 17.97
C THR A 45 -6.10 -4.70 18.53
N LYS A 46 -4.92 -4.68 17.91
CA LYS A 46 -3.80 -3.77 18.22
C LYS A 46 -3.14 -3.29 16.91
N PRO A 47 -3.83 -2.48 16.11
CA PRO A 47 -3.40 -2.18 14.74
C PRO A 47 -2.13 -1.31 14.68
N ALA A 48 -1.91 -0.44 15.67
CA ALA A 48 -0.77 0.48 15.71
C ALA A 48 -0.47 0.94 17.14
N THR A 49 0.65 1.63 17.34
CA THR A 49 0.91 2.43 18.54
C THR A 49 0.82 3.91 18.18
N TYR A 50 0.08 4.69 18.96
CA TYR A 50 -0.10 6.11 18.69
C TYR A 50 1.21 6.91 18.80
N ALA A 51 1.39 7.86 17.90
CA ALA A 51 2.33 8.97 18.01
C ALA A 51 1.60 10.23 17.50
N GLU A 52 1.82 11.36 18.16
CA GLU A 52 1.26 12.63 17.69
C GLU A 52 1.97 13.12 16.42
N GLU A 53 1.25 13.87 15.59
CA GLU A 53 1.87 14.64 14.50
C GLU A 53 2.52 15.91 15.08
N GLY A 54 3.57 16.41 14.41
CA GLY A 54 4.19 17.70 14.73
C GLY A 54 3.74 18.77 13.74
N ASP A 55 3.56 20.00 14.24
CA ASP A 55 3.21 21.15 13.39
C ASP A 55 4.37 21.55 12.47
N THR A 56 5.61 21.23 12.86
CA THR A 56 6.82 21.49 12.07
C THR A 56 7.80 20.30 12.09
N PRO A 57 8.69 20.18 11.10
CA PRO A 57 9.66 19.07 11.03
C PRO A 57 10.63 19.00 12.21
N GLU A 58 10.98 20.14 12.82
CA GLU A 58 11.92 20.21 13.95
C GLU A 58 11.38 19.54 15.22
N GLN A 59 10.06 19.29 15.27
CA GLN A 59 9.41 18.60 16.37
C GLN A 59 9.54 17.07 16.29
N TYR A 60 10.14 16.56 15.22
CA TYR A 60 10.41 15.14 15.04
C TYR A 60 11.84 14.77 15.50
N PRO A 61 12.06 13.55 16.02
CA PRO A 61 11.11 12.44 16.11
C PRO A 61 10.09 12.59 17.25
N LYS A 62 8.83 12.23 16.97
CA LYS A 62 7.76 12.17 17.96
C LYS A 62 7.78 10.82 18.70
N PRO A 63 7.60 10.78 20.03
CA PRO A 63 7.62 9.54 20.80
C PRO A 63 6.36 8.71 20.57
N LEU A 64 6.48 7.38 20.68
CA LEU A 64 5.34 6.47 20.75
C LEU A 64 4.69 6.55 22.14
N VAL A 65 3.36 6.64 22.19
CA VAL A 65 2.59 6.79 23.43
C VAL A 65 1.63 5.61 23.60
N GLY A 66 2.06 4.60 24.35
CA GLY A 66 1.28 3.38 24.59
C GLY A 66 0.09 3.53 25.55
N SER A 67 -0.05 4.68 26.23
CA SER A 67 -1.17 4.97 27.12
C SER A 67 -2.43 5.47 26.39
N VAL A 68 -2.29 5.92 25.14
CA VAL A 68 -3.42 6.37 24.32
C VAL A 68 -4.22 5.15 23.86
N GLN A 69 -5.53 5.18 24.12
CA GLN A 69 -6.44 4.12 23.67
C GLN A 69 -6.55 4.12 22.15
N ILE A 70 -6.41 2.94 21.55
CA ILE A 70 -6.52 2.72 20.11
C ILE A 70 -7.80 1.95 19.79
N GLY A 71 -8.31 2.13 18.58
CA GLY A 71 -9.45 1.36 18.07
C GLY A 71 -9.07 -0.07 17.64
N GLN A 72 -10.09 -0.83 17.26
CA GLN A 72 -9.93 -2.11 16.56
C GLN A 72 -10.13 -1.89 15.06
N ASP A 73 -9.33 -2.55 14.23
CA ASP A 73 -9.52 -2.60 12.78
C ASP A 73 -10.60 -3.63 12.42
N PRO A 74 -11.73 -3.19 11.84
CA PRO A 74 -12.81 -4.08 11.46
C PRO A 74 -12.57 -4.84 10.14
N LEU A 75 -11.57 -4.46 9.34
CA LEU A 75 -11.38 -4.97 7.97
C LEU A 75 -10.29 -6.04 7.86
N GLY A 76 -9.21 -5.95 8.65
CA GLY A 76 -8.04 -6.80 8.47
C GLY A 76 -8.32 -8.30 8.54
N LYS A 77 -9.28 -8.72 9.37
CA LYS A 77 -9.73 -10.13 9.42
C LYS A 77 -10.50 -10.54 8.17
N GLU A 78 -11.51 -9.75 7.80
CA GLU A 78 -12.39 -10.03 6.65
C GLU A 78 -11.58 -10.11 5.34
N LEU A 79 -10.68 -9.15 5.11
CA LEU A 79 -9.84 -9.11 3.90
C LEU A 79 -8.91 -10.32 3.83
N LYS A 80 -8.27 -10.68 4.95
CA LYS A 80 -7.40 -11.87 5.02
C LYS A 80 -8.17 -13.15 4.70
N GLU A 81 -9.37 -13.31 5.25
CA GLU A 81 -10.22 -14.48 5.01
C GLU A 81 -10.72 -14.52 3.56
N THR A 82 -11.08 -13.36 2.99
CA THR A 82 -11.58 -13.24 1.62
C THR A 82 -10.51 -13.59 0.57
N TYR A 83 -9.28 -13.10 0.76
CA TYR A 83 -8.22 -13.24 -0.24
C TYR A 83 -7.20 -14.34 0.08
N GLY A 84 -7.33 -15.01 1.24
CA GLY A 84 -6.44 -16.10 1.64
C GLY A 84 -4.99 -15.68 1.90
N THR A 85 -4.74 -14.38 2.06
CA THR A 85 -3.40 -13.80 2.22
C THR A 85 -3.42 -12.64 3.23
N PRO A 86 -2.39 -12.46 4.06
CA PRO A 86 -2.28 -11.30 4.93
C PRO A 86 -1.71 -10.07 4.20
N HIS A 87 -1.25 -10.21 2.95
CA HIS A 87 -0.62 -9.14 2.19
C HIS A 87 -1.66 -8.14 1.65
N ILE A 88 -1.26 -6.87 1.56
CA ILE A 88 -2.11 -5.78 1.07
C ILE A 88 -1.94 -5.64 -0.44
N TYR A 89 -3.04 -5.74 -1.18
CA TYR A 89 -3.08 -5.47 -2.61
C TYR A 89 -3.41 -4.00 -2.86
N ALA A 90 -2.40 -3.13 -2.71
CA ALA A 90 -2.51 -1.70 -2.94
C ALA A 90 -1.18 -1.14 -3.45
N MET A 91 -1.25 -0.08 -4.26
CA MET A 91 -0.05 0.61 -4.71
C MET A 91 0.61 1.35 -3.54
N HIS A 92 1.94 1.25 -3.43
CA HIS A 92 2.68 2.29 -2.72
C HIS A 92 2.63 3.61 -3.49
N TRP A 93 2.89 4.73 -2.82
CA TRP A 93 2.63 6.05 -3.41
C TRP A 93 3.80 6.62 -4.22
N LEU A 94 5.03 6.17 -3.96
CA LEU A 94 6.25 6.71 -4.57
C LEU A 94 7.21 5.59 -4.99
N LEU A 95 7.82 5.73 -6.16
CA LEU A 95 8.90 4.85 -6.63
C LEU A 95 10.07 5.70 -7.13
N ASP A 96 11.28 5.27 -6.81
CA ASP A 96 12.50 5.74 -7.44
C ASP A 96 12.86 4.81 -8.61
N VAL A 97 12.33 5.13 -9.79
CA VAL A 97 12.30 4.21 -10.94
C VAL A 97 13.69 3.85 -11.46
N ASP A 98 14.62 4.81 -11.43
CA ASP A 98 15.98 4.64 -11.95
C ASP A 98 17.02 4.46 -10.84
N ASN A 99 16.55 4.19 -9.61
CA ASN A 99 17.38 4.13 -8.41
C ASN A 99 18.33 5.34 -8.26
N TRP A 100 17.78 6.54 -8.43
CA TRP A 100 18.53 7.78 -8.31
C TRP A 100 19.14 7.97 -6.91
N TYR A 101 18.43 7.57 -5.85
CA TYR A 101 18.88 7.69 -4.46
C TYR A 101 19.85 6.56 -4.03
N GLY A 102 19.89 5.43 -4.73
CA GLY A 102 20.83 4.33 -4.45
C GLY A 102 20.47 3.44 -3.25
N PHE A 103 19.18 3.30 -2.94
CA PHE A 103 18.69 2.41 -1.88
C PHE A 103 18.60 0.94 -2.32
#